data_AF-A0A3C0B7X2-F1
#
_entry.id   AF-A0A3C0B7X2-F1
#
_cell.length_a   1.000
_cell.length_b   1.000
_cell.length_c   1.000
_cell.angle_alpha   90.00
_cell.angle_beta   90.00
_cell.angle_gamma   90.00
#
_symmetry.space_group_name_H-M   'P 1'
#
loop_
_entity.id
_entity.type
_entity.pdbx_description
1 polymer ?
#
loop_
_entity_poly.entity_id
_entity_poly.type
_entity_poly.pdbx_seq_one_letter_code
_entity_poly.pdbx_strand_id
1 'polypeptide(L)'
;QQTYTQCRSISIDYGVMEKAENVYVLSSDFGWSDLGTWGSLYDTRLKDSNKNAVVGNNVLMYDSHNCLVNMPKDKLVVLQGLDNYIVVEDKGILLVCRKEDEQQIRQFVNDVMIDKGEKYV
;
A
#
# COMPACT_ATOMS: atom_id res chain seq x y z
N GLN A 1 -8.81 -11.30 -29.52
CA GLN A 1 -8.67 -11.76 -28.13
C GLN A 1 -7.61 -12.85 -27.94
N GLN A 2 -7.27 -13.68 -28.95
CA GLN A 2 -6.27 -14.75 -28.85
C GLN A 2 -4.81 -14.29 -28.68
N THR A 3 -4.43 -13.13 -29.20
CA THR A 3 -3.03 -12.63 -29.17
C THR A 3 -2.56 -12.28 -27.76
N TYR A 4 -3.46 -11.81 -26.90
CA TYR A 4 -3.09 -11.40 -25.54
C TYR A 4 -2.66 -12.60 -24.69
N THR A 5 -3.29 -13.76 -24.87
CA THR A 5 -2.96 -14.99 -24.15
C THR A 5 -1.58 -15.54 -24.50
N GLN A 6 -1.05 -15.19 -25.68
CA GLN A 6 0.29 -15.55 -26.12
C GLN A 6 1.35 -14.52 -25.70
N CYS A 7 0.92 -13.37 -25.17
CA CYS A 7 1.81 -12.29 -24.81
C CYS A 7 2.47 -12.58 -23.47
N ARG A 8 3.80 -12.44 -23.42
CA ARG A 8 4.57 -12.67 -22.19
C ARG A 8 4.30 -11.54 -21.20
N SER A 9 3.97 -11.89 -19.96
CA SER A 9 3.87 -10.90 -18.87
C SER A 9 5.27 -10.43 -18.48
N ILE A 10 5.68 -9.28 -19.01
CA ILE A 10 6.98 -8.66 -18.81
C ILE A 10 6.79 -7.14 -18.78
N SER A 11 7.51 -6.42 -17.89
CA SER A 11 7.41 -4.96 -17.83
C SER A 11 7.95 -4.32 -19.10
N ILE A 12 7.46 -3.12 -19.42
CA ILE A 12 7.98 -2.36 -20.56
C ILE A 12 9.42 -1.90 -20.32
N ASP A 13 9.78 -1.65 -19.06
CA ASP A 13 11.14 -1.31 -18.64
C ASP A 13 12.13 -2.38 -19.10
N TYR A 14 11.86 -3.63 -18.76
CA TYR A 14 12.72 -4.76 -19.12
C TYR A 14 12.54 -5.22 -20.58
N GLY A 15 11.31 -5.12 -21.10
CA GLY A 15 10.97 -5.54 -22.45
C GLY A 15 11.59 -4.65 -23.54
N VAL A 16 11.61 -3.34 -23.29
CA VAL A 16 11.94 -2.29 -24.27
C VAL A 16 12.96 -1.28 -23.71
N MET A 17 12.66 -0.62 -22.58
CA MET A 17 13.42 0.57 -22.17
C MET A 17 14.90 0.28 -21.89
N GLU A 18 15.22 -0.84 -21.22
CA GLU A 18 16.59 -1.26 -20.93
C GLU A 18 17.40 -1.64 -22.19
N LYS A 19 16.72 -1.93 -23.30
CA LYS A 19 17.35 -2.37 -24.56
C LYS A 19 17.37 -1.28 -25.63
N ALA A 20 16.67 -0.17 -25.39
CA ALA A 20 16.58 0.92 -26.33
C ALA A 20 17.82 1.81 -26.23
N GLU A 21 18.50 2.04 -27.34
CA GLU A 21 19.69 2.91 -27.40
C GLU A 21 19.33 4.40 -27.52
N ASN A 22 18.05 4.72 -27.77
CA ASN A 22 17.54 6.05 -28.08
C ASN A 22 16.66 6.63 -26.96
N VAL A 23 17.07 6.44 -25.71
CA VAL A 23 16.35 6.94 -24.52
C VAL A 23 16.92 8.29 -24.08
N TYR A 24 16.03 9.25 -23.80
CA TYR A 24 16.37 10.55 -23.22
C TYR A 24 15.59 10.76 -21.93
N VAL A 25 16.19 11.40 -20.93
CA VAL A 25 15.58 11.67 -19.62
C VAL A 25 15.52 13.18 -19.38
N LEU A 26 14.35 13.67 -18.95
CA LEU A 26 14.17 15.04 -18.49
C LEU A 26 14.03 15.04 -16.97
N SER A 27 14.86 15.84 -16.28
CA SER A 27 14.74 16.04 -14.84
C SER A 27 13.58 16.98 -14.53
N SER A 28 12.82 16.66 -13.48
CA SER A 28 11.64 17.41 -13.03
C SER A 28 11.86 17.92 -11.60
N ASP A 29 11.45 19.15 -11.32
CA ASP A 29 11.60 19.81 -10.01
C ASP A 29 10.26 19.88 -9.24
N PHE A 30 9.45 18.83 -9.36
CA PHE A 30 8.22 18.67 -8.62
C PHE A 30 8.21 17.33 -7.89
N GLY A 31 7.58 17.29 -6.72
CA GLY A 31 7.38 16.05 -5.98
C GLY A 31 6.46 15.11 -6.77
N TRP A 32 6.95 13.92 -7.08
CA TRP A 32 6.18 12.86 -7.70
C TRP A 32 6.31 11.59 -6.87
N SER A 33 5.19 10.88 -6.72
CA SER A 33 5.11 9.62 -6.00
C SER A 33 4.20 8.69 -6.78
N ASP A 34 4.61 7.44 -6.98
CA ASP A 34 3.72 6.39 -7.46
C ASP A 34 2.60 6.22 -6.44
N LEU A 35 1.43 6.80 -6.71
CA LEU A 35 0.22 6.76 -5.85
C LEU A 35 -0.41 5.36 -5.77
N GLY A 36 0.40 4.35 -5.48
CA GLY A 36 0.02 2.95 -5.36
C GLY A 36 0.65 2.25 -4.16
N THR A 37 1.48 2.93 -3.37
CA THR A 37 2.07 2.39 -2.14
C THR A 37 1.47 3.04 -0.89
N TRP A 38 1.22 2.24 0.13
CA TRP A 38 0.85 2.67 1.48
C TRP A 38 1.92 3.57 2.11
N GLY A 39 3.19 3.41 1.76
CA GLY A 39 4.28 4.32 2.11
C GLY A 39 4.04 5.74 1.60
N SER A 40 3.66 5.89 0.32
CA SER A 40 3.31 7.20 -0.26
C SER A 40 2.12 7.86 0.47
N LEU A 41 1.13 7.04 0.87
CA LEU A 41 0.00 7.51 1.67
C LEU A 41 0.40 7.95 3.08
N TYR A 42 1.38 7.27 3.69
CA TYR A 42 1.92 7.67 4.99
C TYR A 42 2.70 8.99 4.90
N ASP A 43 3.51 9.19 3.86
CA ASP A 43 4.35 10.37 3.72
C ASP A 43 3.54 11.65 3.49
N THR A 44 2.51 11.56 2.67
CA THR A 44 1.64 12.70 2.31
C THR A 44 0.65 13.10 3.41
N ARG A 45 0.40 12.23 4.39
CA ARG A 45 -0.58 12.51 5.45
C ARG A 45 0.02 13.23 6.65
N LEU A 46 -0.86 13.99 7.31
CA LEU A 46 -0.61 14.58 8.62
C LEU A 46 -0.37 13.48 9.64
N LYS A 47 0.60 13.71 10.53
CA LYS A 47 1.04 12.76 11.53
C LYS A 47 0.85 13.38 12.92
N ASP A 48 0.54 12.54 13.91
CA ASP A 48 0.51 12.96 15.31
C ASP A 48 1.94 13.11 15.90
N SER A 49 2.04 13.40 17.20
CA SER A 49 3.31 13.54 17.92
C SER A 49 4.18 12.29 17.89
N ASN A 50 3.58 11.11 17.72
CA ASN A 50 4.23 9.80 17.68
C ASN A 50 4.48 9.33 16.24
N LYS A 51 4.31 10.23 15.27
CA LYS A 51 4.43 9.98 13.83
C LYS A 51 3.42 8.96 13.30
N ASN A 52 2.26 8.80 13.93
CA ASN A 52 1.19 7.99 13.37
C ASN A 52 0.35 8.82 12.39
N ALA A 53 0.09 8.26 11.21
CA ALA A 53 -0.86 8.81 10.25
C ALA A 53 -2.20 8.10 10.44
N VAL A 54 -3.16 8.76 11.08
CA VAL A 54 -4.45 8.16 11.46
C VAL A 54 -5.58 8.75 10.61
N VAL A 55 -6.42 7.86 10.07
CA VAL A 55 -7.61 8.18 9.30
C VAL A 55 -8.78 7.43 9.93
N GLY A 56 -9.77 8.19 10.38
CA GLY A 56 -10.87 7.68 11.18
C GLY A 56 -11.05 8.54 12.43
N ASN A 57 -12.29 8.69 12.89
CA ASN A 57 -12.60 9.59 14.01
C ASN A 57 -12.54 8.88 15.37
N ASN A 58 -12.50 7.55 15.38
CA ASN A 58 -12.67 6.75 16.59
C ASN A 58 -11.52 5.72 16.75
N VAL A 59 -10.28 6.22 16.65
CA VAL A 59 -9.06 5.43 16.81
C VAL A 59 -8.33 5.88 18.06
N LEU A 60 -8.09 4.96 18.99
CA LEU A 60 -7.29 5.15 20.18
C LEU A 60 -5.97 4.40 20.03
N MET A 61 -4.85 5.08 20.25
CA MET A 61 -3.53 4.50 20.15
C MET A 61 -2.78 4.70 21.46
N TYR A 62 -2.16 3.63 21.95
CA TYR A 62 -1.37 3.61 23.19
C TYR A 62 0.02 3.06 22.88
N ASP A 63 1.07 3.75 23.29
CA ASP A 63 2.46 3.27 23.08
C ASP A 63 2.72 2.78 21.65
N SER A 64 2.27 3.54 20.65
CA SER A 64 2.34 3.16 19.24
C SER A 64 2.95 4.29 18.42
N HIS A 65 3.84 3.94 17.50
CA HIS A 65 4.72 4.87 16.79
C HIS A 65 4.82 4.52 15.30
N ASN A 66 5.04 5.54 14.47
CA ASN A 66 5.32 5.39 13.03
C ASN A 66 4.28 4.58 12.22
N CYS A 67 3.04 4.46 12.70
CA CYS A 67 2.01 3.62 12.11
C CYS A 67 1.15 4.36 11.08
N LEU A 68 0.63 3.64 10.09
CA LEU A 68 -0.43 4.10 9.20
C LEU A 68 -1.73 3.39 9.59
N VAL A 69 -2.75 4.15 10.00
CA VAL A 69 -4.04 3.60 10.42
C VAL A 69 -5.14 4.17 9.54
N ASN A 70 -5.90 3.33 8.84
CA ASN A 70 -7.05 3.75 8.04
C ASN A 70 -8.30 2.93 8.37
N MET A 71 -9.25 3.56 9.04
CA MET A 71 -10.44 2.91 9.57
C MET A 71 -11.73 3.64 9.16
N PRO A 72 -12.86 2.93 8.99
CA PRO A 72 -14.18 3.53 8.84
C PRO A 72 -14.50 4.47 10.01
N LYS A 73 -15.25 5.53 9.73
CA LYS A 73 -15.56 6.57 10.74
C LYS A 73 -16.39 6.06 11.91
N ASP A 74 -17.19 5.03 11.68
CA ASP A 74 -18.15 4.42 12.59
C ASP A 74 -17.55 3.32 13.47
N LYS A 75 -16.31 2.90 13.21
CA LYS A 75 -15.68 1.81 13.94
C LYS A 75 -14.73 2.31 15.04
N LEU A 76 -14.94 1.83 16.27
CA LEU A 76 -13.98 2.00 17.36
C LEU A 76 -12.79 1.06 17.16
N VAL A 77 -11.58 1.62 17.16
CA VAL A 77 -10.34 0.86 17.07
C VAL A 77 -9.41 1.25 18.20
N VAL A 78 -8.86 0.26 18.90
CA VAL A 78 -7.89 0.46 19.97
C VAL A 78 -6.62 -0.31 19.60
N LEU A 79 -5.50 0.40 19.49
CA LEU A 79 -4.19 -0.15 19.13
C LEU A 79 -3.21 0.12 20.27
N GLN A 80 -2.38 -0.87 20.59
CA GLN A 80 -1.37 -0.73 21.63
C GLN A 80 -0.07 -1.42 21.21
N GLY A 81 1.08 -0.78 21.47
CA GLY A 81 2.40 -1.40 21.29
C GLY A 81 2.83 -1.60 19.83
N LEU A 82 2.18 -0.94 18.87
CA LEU A 82 2.54 -1.07 17.46
C LEU A 82 3.62 -0.06 17.08
N ASP A 83 4.75 -0.53 16.55
CA ASP A 83 5.76 0.33 15.94
C ASP A 83 5.96 -0.05 14.48
N ASN A 84 5.82 0.93 13.58
CA ASN A 84 6.03 0.77 12.15
C ASN A 84 5.05 -0.22 11.47
N TYR A 85 3.77 -0.18 11.83
CA TYR A 85 2.71 -1.01 11.23
C TYR A 85 1.77 -0.23 10.30
N ILE A 86 1.17 -0.96 9.36
CA ILE A 86 0.02 -0.55 8.57
C ILE A 86 -1.19 -1.31 9.11
N VAL A 87 -2.22 -0.59 9.52
CA VAL A 87 -3.49 -1.12 10.01
C VAL A 87 -4.60 -0.49 9.17
N VAL A 88 -5.20 -1.25 8.27
CA VAL A 88 -6.18 -0.70 7.31
C VAL A 88 -7.38 -1.61 7.20
N GLU A 89 -8.56 -1.02 7.13
CA GLU A 89 -9.79 -1.74 6.84
C GLU A 89 -10.45 -1.19 5.57
N ASP A 90 -10.84 -2.10 4.68
CA ASP A 90 -11.74 -1.80 3.58
C ASP A 90 -12.82 -2.90 3.47
N LYS A 91 -14.08 -2.50 3.32
CA LYS A 91 -15.24 -3.41 3.11
C LYS A 91 -15.31 -4.60 4.08
N GLY A 92 -14.93 -4.40 5.34
CA GLY A 92 -14.94 -5.44 6.37
C GLY A 92 -13.73 -6.37 6.37
N ILE A 93 -12.74 -6.12 5.52
CA ILE A 93 -11.44 -6.82 5.52
C ILE A 93 -10.45 -5.96 6.27
N LEU A 94 -9.81 -6.52 7.30
CA LEU A 94 -8.77 -5.88 8.08
C LEU A 94 -7.40 -6.43 7.68
N LEU A 95 -6.50 -5.55 7.26
CA LEU A 95 -5.10 -5.84 7.04
C LEU A 95 -4.25 -5.21 8.15
N VAL A 96 -3.42 -6.03 8.78
CA VAL A 96 -2.41 -5.60 9.76
C VAL A 96 -1.07 -6.19 9.35
N CYS A 97 -0.14 -5.34 8.95
CA CYS A 97 1.19 -5.77 8.51
C CYS A 97 2.26 -4.75 8.87
N ARG A 98 3.52 -5.15 8.84
CA ARG A 98 4.63 -4.20 9.03
C ARG A 98 4.71 -3.28 7.81
N LYS A 99 5.01 -2.02 8.04
CA LYS A 99 5.16 -1.03 6.97
C LYS A 99 6.34 -1.33 6.06
N GLU A 100 7.39 -1.95 6.59
CA GLU A 100 8.55 -2.40 5.79
C GLU A 100 8.23 -3.55 4.83
N ASP A 101 7.20 -4.34 5.13
CA ASP A 101 6.77 -5.50 4.34
C ASP A 101 5.67 -5.15 3.33
N GLU A 102 5.45 -3.86 3.05
CA GLU A 102 4.34 -3.40 2.22
C GLU A 102 4.29 -4.06 0.83
N GLN A 103 5.45 -4.37 0.26
CA GLN A 103 5.54 -5.06 -1.04
C GLN A 103 4.86 -6.44 -1.03
N GLN A 104 4.83 -7.12 0.13
CA GLN A 104 4.20 -8.42 0.30
C GLN A 104 2.68 -8.35 0.32
N ILE A 105 2.07 -7.16 0.48
CA ILE A 105 0.61 -7.00 0.49
C ILE A 105 -0.01 -7.53 -0.80
N ARG A 106 0.64 -7.33 -1.96
CA ARG A 106 0.17 -7.90 -3.24
C ARG A 106 0.11 -9.42 -3.21
N GLN A 107 1.08 -10.06 -2.56
CA GLN A 107 1.10 -11.50 -2.39
C GLN A 107 -0.04 -11.94 -1.46
N PHE A 108 -0.25 -11.26 -0.33
CA PHE A 108 -1.34 -11.59 0.59
C PHE A 108 -2.71 -11.49 -0.08
N VAL A 109 -2.93 -10.45 -0.91
CA VAL A 109 -4.16 -10.28 -1.69
C VAL A 109 -4.35 -11.45 -2.67
N ASN A 110 -3.30 -11.88 -3.38
CA ASN A 110 -3.36 -13.06 -4.26
C ASN A 110 -3.66 -14.35 -3.49
N ASP A 111 -3.01 -14.55 -2.34
CA ASP A 111 -3.20 -15.75 -1.52
C ASP A 111 -4.64 -15.81 -0.98
N VAL A 112 -5.21 -14.67 -0.57
CA VAL A 112 -6.62 -14.56 -0.17
C VAL A 112 -7.56 -14.88 -1.33
N MET A 113 -7.29 -14.42 -2.56
CA MET A 113 -8.10 -14.81 -3.73
C MET A 113 -8.10 -16.32 -3.95
N ILE A 114 -6.93 -16.96 -3.81
CA ILE A 114 -6.78 -18.40 -4.05
C ILE A 114 -7.47 -19.22 -2.94
N ASP A 115 -7.27 -18.86 -1.67
CA ASP A 115 -7.73 -19.65 -0.52
C ASP A 115 -9.18 -19.35 -0.10
N LYS A 116 -9.62 -18.09 -0.24
CA LYS A 116 -10.94 -17.61 0.24
C LYS A 116 -11.89 -17.18 -0.88
N GLY A 117 -11.42 -17.08 -2.12
CA GLY A 117 -12.20 -16.70 -3.29
C GLY A 117 -12.36 -15.19 -3.49
N GLU A 118 -12.92 -14.80 -4.64
CA GLU A 118 -13.01 -13.40 -5.11
C GLU A 118 -13.84 -12.46 -4.22
N LYS A 119 -14.59 -12.98 -3.24
CA LYS A 119 -15.41 -12.17 -2.34
C LYS A 119 -14.59 -11.23 -1.45
N TYR A 120 -13.30 -11.52 -1.25
CA TYR A 120 -12.44 -10.84 -0.29
C TYR A 120 -11.35 -9.97 -0.93
N VAL A 121 -11.49 -9.60 -2.21
CA VAL A 121 -10.57 -8.71 -2.94
C VAL A 121 -11.33 -7.62 -3.69
#